data_AF-D8QYF7-F1
#
_entry.id   AF-D8QYF7-F1
#
_cell.length_a   1.000
_cell.length_b   1.000
_cell.length_c   1.000
_cell.angle_alpha   90.00
_cell.angle_beta   90.00
_cell.angle_gamma   90.00
#
_symmetry.space_group_name_H-M   'P 1'
#
loop_
_entity.id
_entity.type
_entity.pdbx_description
1 polymer ?
#
loop_
_entity_poly.entity_id
_entity_poly.type
_entity_poly.pdbx_seq_one_letter_code
_entity_poly.pdbx_strand_id
1 'polypeptide(L)' 'PLCQALGCRADLSTAKHYHRRHKVCEMHSKASMVTAANGETQRFCQQCSRFHALLEFDEGKRSCRKRLADHNRRRRK' A
#
# COMPACT_ATOMS: atom_id res chain seq x y z
N PRO A 1 -5.45 -4.25 -16.50
CA PRO A 1 -4.45 -4.76 -15.52
C PRO A 1 -5.16 -5.05 -14.20
N LEU A 2 -4.86 -6.16 -13.51
CA LEU A 2 -5.57 -6.52 -12.28
C LEU A 2 -4.87 -5.98 -11.03
N CYS A 3 -5.63 -5.81 -9.95
CA CYS A 3 -5.08 -5.53 -8.64
C CYS A 3 -4.21 -6.70 -8.15
N GLN A 4 -3.04 -6.39 -7.58
CA GLN A 4 -2.09 -7.40 -7.08
C GLN A 4 -2.45 -7.95 -5.68
N ALA A 5 -3.49 -7.43 -5.01
CA ALA A 5 -3.92 -7.95 -3.71
C ALA A 5 -4.49 -9.37 -3.88
N LEU A 6 -4.18 -10.27 -2.94
CA LEU A 6 -4.64 -11.66 -3.03
C LEU A 6 -6.17 -11.72 -3.07
N GLY A 7 -6.71 -12.56 -3.96
CA GLY A 7 -8.15 -12.74 -4.11
C GLY A 7 -8.87 -11.55 -4.78
N CYS A 8 -8.17 -10.46 -5.09
CA CYS A 8 -8.76 -9.32 -5.77
C CYS A 8 -8.74 -9.53 -7.29
N ARG A 9 -9.92 -9.46 -7.92
CA ARG A 9 -10.08 -9.49 -9.38
C ARG A 9 -10.49 -8.15 -9.95
N ALA A 10 -10.27 -7.05 -9.22
CA ALA A 10 -10.61 -5.72 -9.68
C ALA A 10 -9.81 -5.38 -10.94
N ASP A 11 -10.51 -5.14 -12.04
CA ASP A 11 -9.90 -4.61 -13.25
C ASP A 11 -9.58 -3.13 -13.08
N LEU A 12 -8.35 -2.78 -13.40
CA LEU A 12 -7.81 -1.43 -13.34
C LEU A 12 -7.76 -0.78 -14.72
N SER A 13 -8.21 -1.42 -15.80
CA SER A 13 -8.20 -0.86 -17.17
C SER A 13 -8.74 0.58 -17.23
N THR A 14 -9.86 0.84 -16.55
CA THR A 14 -10.55 2.14 -16.43
C THR A 14 -10.15 2.95 -15.20
N ALA A 15 -9.30 2.42 -14.32
CA ALA A 15 -8.91 3.10 -13.08
C ALA A 15 -7.96 4.30 -13.35
N LYS A 16 -7.89 5.23 -12.38
CA LYS A 16 -6.95 6.37 -12.44
C LYS A 16 -5.51 5.89 -12.68
N HIS A 17 -4.71 6.70 -13.38
CA HIS A 17 -3.34 6.36 -13.76
C HIS A 17 -2.48 5.84 -12.58
N TYR A 18 -2.60 6.45 -11.41
CA TYR A 18 -1.92 6.00 -10.19
C TYR A 18 -2.22 4.53 -9.85
N HIS A 19 -3.50 4.16 -9.79
CA HIS A 19 -3.96 2.80 -9.48
C HIS A 19 -3.48 1.78 -10.51
N ARG A 20 -3.54 2.15 -11.81
CA ARG A 20 -3.00 1.33 -12.91
C ARG A 20 -1.51 1.09 -12.78
N ARG A 21 -0.73 2.16 -12.59
CA ARG A 21 0.74 2.12 -12.49
C ARG A 21 1.19 1.23 -11.33
N HIS A 22 0.52 1.32 -10.20
CA HIS A 22 0.88 0.57 -8.98
C HIS A 22 0.10 -0.73 -8.81
N LYS A 23 -0.68 -1.15 -9.82
CA LYS A 23 -1.48 -2.38 -9.83
C LYS A 23 -2.28 -2.57 -8.54
N VAL A 24 -2.91 -1.51 -8.07
CA VAL A 24 -3.69 -1.49 -6.82
C VAL A 24 -5.03 -0.78 -7.07
N CYS A 25 -6.14 -1.38 -6.65
CA CYS A 25 -7.45 -0.73 -6.76
C CYS A 25 -7.64 0.35 -5.68
N GLU A 26 -8.64 1.20 -5.86
CA GLU A 26 -8.92 2.29 -4.89
C GLU A 26 -9.27 1.77 -3.49
N MET A 27 -9.92 0.61 -3.40
CA MET A 27 -10.22 -0.03 -2.13
C MET A 27 -8.93 -0.48 -1.43
N HIS A 28 -8.06 -1.21 -2.13
CA HIS A 28 -6.83 -1.73 -1.54
C HIS A 28 -5.75 -0.67 -1.29
N SER A 29 -5.78 0.46 -2.00
CA SER A 29 -4.90 1.58 -1.70
C SER A 29 -5.27 2.30 -0.38
N LYS A 30 -6.50 2.09 0.10
CA LYS A 30 -7.02 2.67 1.35
C LYS A 30 -7.28 1.64 2.44
N ALA A 31 -7.23 0.35 2.12
CA ALA A 31 -7.50 -0.75 3.04
C ALA A 31 -6.51 -0.76 4.22
N SER A 32 -7.03 -1.03 5.42
CA SER A 32 -6.24 -1.17 6.63
C SER A 32 -5.40 -2.45 6.63
N MET A 33 -5.82 -3.48 5.90
CA MET A 33 -5.14 -4.77 5.84
C MET A 33 -5.54 -5.48 4.55
N VAL A 34 -4.61 -6.22 3.97
CA VAL A 34 -4.83 -7.20 2.90
C VAL A 34 -4.11 -8.48 3.27
N THR A 35 -4.66 -9.63 2.90
CA THR A 35 -3.95 -10.92 3.07
C THR A 35 -3.07 -11.15 1.84
N ALA A 36 -1.83 -11.56 2.04
CA ALA A 36 -0.89 -11.92 0.98
C ALA A 36 -0.90 -13.42 0.73
N ALA A 37 -0.35 -13.85 -0.42
CA ALA A 37 -0.34 -15.27 -0.83
C ALA A 37 0.35 -16.21 0.18
N ASN A 38 1.29 -15.69 0.95
CA ASN A 38 2.02 -16.40 2.00
C ASN A 38 1.28 -16.41 3.37
N GLY A 39 0.04 -15.92 3.42
CA GLY A 39 -0.74 -15.82 4.67
C GLY A 39 -0.42 -14.60 5.52
N GLU A 40 0.58 -13.79 5.16
CA GLU A 40 0.93 -12.59 5.90
C GLU A 40 -0.09 -11.47 5.66
N THR A 41 -0.36 -10.69 6.70
CA THR A 41 -1.13 -9.46 6.58
C THR A 41 -0.24 -8.33 6.09
N GLN A 42 -0.63 -7.68 5.00
CA GLN A 42 0.07 -6.55 4.40
C GLN A 42 -0.81 -5.30 4.38
N ARG A 43 -0.20 -4.14 4.14
CA ARG A 43 -0.88 -2.86 3.90
C ARG A 43 -0.15 -2.09 2.80
N PHE A 44 -0.89 -1.31 2.03
CA PHE A 44 -0.32 -0.47 0.99
C PHE A 44 0.31 0.81 1.60
N CYS A 45 1.59 1.01 1.38
CA CYS A 45 2.30 2.22 1.79
C CYS A 45 2.14 3.33 0.74
N GLN A 46 1.50 4.44 1.11
CA GLN A 46 1.23 5.54 0.18
C GLN A 46 2.51 6.21 -0.37
N GLN A 47 3.54 6.38 0.48
CA GLN A 47 4.79 7.01 0.05
C GLN A 47 5.75 6.08 -0.71
N CYS A 48 5.67 4.77 -0.48
CA CYS A 48 6.45 3.79 -1.25
C CYS A 48 5.71 3.30 -2.50
N SER A 49 4.38 3.48 -2.52
CA SER A 49 3.47 2.92 -3.53
C SER A 49 3.65 1.40 -3.73
N ARG A 50 3.80 0.67 -2.61
CA ARG A 50 4.03 -0.78 -2.53
C ARG A 50 3.35 -1.38 -1.31
N PHE A 51 3.05 -2.67 -1.35
CA PHE A 51 2.61 -3.44 -0.18
C PHE A 51 3.81 -3.76 0.72
N HIS A 52 3.58 -3.62 2.01
CA HIS A 52 4.53 -3.92 3.08
C HIS A 52 3.82 -4.75 4.14
N ALA A 53 4.55 -5.53 4.92
CA ALA A 53 3.96 -6.26 6.04
C ALA A 53 3.30 -5.29 7.02
N LEU A 54 2.15 -5.65 7.59
CA LEU A 54 1.42 -4.78 8.51
C LEU A 54 2.28 -4.38 9.73
N LEU A 55 3.19 -5.26 10.14
CA LEU A 55 4.20 -5.03 11.19
C LEU A 55 5.18 -3.88 10.86
N GLU A 56 5.30 -3.47 9.59
CA GLU A 56 6.13 -2.33 9.20
C GLU A 56 5.43 -0.97 9.38
N PHE A 57 4.18 -0.94 9.86
CA PHE A 57 3.38 0.26 10.06
C PHE A 57 3.14 0.53 11.55
N ASP A 58 3.04 1.81 11.89
CA ASP A 58 2.45 2.24 13.16
C ASP A 58 0.93 2.32 13.03
N GLU A 59 0.22 2.12 14.14
CA GLU A 59 -1.24 2.25 14.18
C GLU A 59 -1.70 3.63 13.68
N GLY A 60 -2.75 3.63 12.84
CA GLY A 60 -3.27 4.85 12.22
C GLY A 60 -2.41 5.44 11.09
N LYS A 61 -1.20 4.94 10.81
CA LYS A 61 -0.36 5.42 9.71
C LYS A 61 -0.57 4.62 8.42
N ARG A 62 -0.46 5.30 7.28
CA ARG A 62 -0.54 4.74 5.92
C ARG A 62 0.79 4.74 5.17
N SER A 63 1.87 5.11 5.84
CA SER A 63 3.24 4.96 5.36
C SER A 63 4.01 4.05 6.31
N CYS A 64 4.89 3.21 5.79
CA CYS A 64 5.73 2.36 6.61
C CYS A 64 6.68 3.20 7.49
N ARG A 65 7.07 2.65 8.65
CA ARG A 65 7.92 3.28 9.66
C ARG A 65 9.20 3.85 9.06
N LYS A 66 9.87 3.06 8.20
CA LYS A 66 11.09 3.48 7.49
C LYS A 66 10.88 4.78 6.71
N ARG A 67 9.82 4.84 5.90
CA ARG A 67 9.56 6.00 5.04
C ARG A 67 9.11 7.22 5.84
N LEU A 68 8.37 7.01 6.94
CA LEU A 68 7.97 8.07 7.85
C LEU A 68 9.16 8.67 8.60
N ALA A 69 10.11 7.84 9.05
CA ALA A 69 11.33 8.29 9.70
C ALA A 69 12.17 9.19 8.77
N ASP A 70 12.36 8.78 7.51
CA ASP A 70 13.09 9.57 6.51
C ASP A 70 12.39 10.90 6.19
N HIS A 71 11.05 10.89 6.11
CA HIS A 71 10.27 12.10 5.92
C HIS A 71 10.43 13.07 7.09
N ASN A 72 10.32 12.59 8.34
CA ASN A 72 10.43 13.42 9.53
C ASN A 72 11.85 13.97 9.70
N ARG A 73 12.89 13.19 9.38
CA ARG A 73 14.29 13.65 9.40
C ARG A 73 14.51 14.84 8.46
N ARG A 74 13.97 14.77 7.24
CA ARG A 74 14.06 15.86 6.26
C ARG A 74 13.29 17.11 6.66
N ARG A 75 12.22 16.97 7.44
CA ARG A 75 11.40 18.09 7.94
C ARG A 75 11.98 18.80 9.17
N ARG A 76 12.93 18.16 9.88
CA ARG A 76 13.61 18.75 11.05
C ARG A 76 14.83 19.60 10.69
N LYS A 77 15.19 19.65 9.41
CA LYS A 77 16.21 20.54 8.85
C LYS A 77 15.52 21.79 8.32
#